data_AF-A0A941AGN9-F1
#
_entry.id   AF-A0A941AGN9-F1
#
_cell.length_a   1.000
_cell.length_b   1.000
_cell.length_c   1.000
_cell.angle_alpha   90.00
_cell.angle_beta   90.00
_cell.angle_gamma   90.00
#
_symmetry.space_group_name_H-M   'P 1'
#
loop_
_entity.id
_entity.type
_entity.pdbx_description
1 polymer ?
#
loop_
_entity_poly.entity_id
_entity_poly.type
_entity_poly.pdbx_seq_one_letter_code
_entity_poly.pdbx_strand_id
1 'polypeptide(L)'
;MTRTADKIAHLRKTAFEHPEYIDVLLPFERIFSYVDGREAGTGIRFAVPEGNGAERVRGGLPLLSPGSLSVDRDAAVPFLSGLLDVVRGVGKEGHADLDRIGGALAGSSLDLASLYAACLSRKWDVMDQAAAVLSVPSPLLVFVLEIPLKTALERISSSLPVGRFDGWVEGYCPVCGSRAGMAELSREEGKRFLSCSACFFRWP
;
A
#
# COMPACT_ATOMS: atom_id res chain seq x y z
N MET A 1 2.64 -19.52 -2.57
CA MET A 1 1.42 -18.72 -2.36
C MET A 1 1.84 -17.26 -2.37
N THR A 2 1.03 -16.37 -2.96
CA THR A 2 1.28 -14.92 -2.86
C THR A 2 0.99 -14.47 -1.43
N ARG A 3 1.63 -13.41 -0.95
CA ARG A 3 1.28 -12.83 0.36
C ARG A 3 -0.19 -12.41 0.44
N THR A 4 -0.81 -12.07 -0.70
CA THR A 4 -2.24 -11.78 -0.81
C THR A 4 -3.11 -12.98 -0.43
N ALA A 5 -2.80 -14.17 -0.96
CA ALA A 5 -3.54 -15.39 -0.63
C ALA A 5 -3.43 -15.74 0.86
N ASP A 6 -2.27 -15.53 1.48
CA ASP A 6 -2.06 -15.74 2.91
C ASP A 6 -2.89 -14.76 3.75
N LYS A 7 -2.98 -13.49 3.33
CA LYS A 7 -3.84 -12.46 3.97
C LYS A 7 -5.31 -12.85 3.90
N ILE A 8 -5.80 -13.31 2.75
CA ILE A 8 -7.18 -13.78 2.58
C ILE A 8 -7.47 -14.98 3.49
N ALA A 9 -6.57 -15.97 3.49
CA ALA A 9 -6.72 -17.15 4.34
C ALA A 9 -6.75 -16.78 5.83
N HIS A 10 -5.88 -15.86 6.26
CA HIS A 10 -5.86 -15.35 7.63
C HIS A 10 -7.16 -14.62 7.98
N LEU A 11 -7.63 -13.69 7.15
CA LEU A 11 -8.88 -12.94 7.39
C LEU A 11 -10.09 -13.87 7.50
N ARG A 12 -10.20 -14.87 6.62
CA ARG A 12 -11.28 -15.86 6.66
C ARG A 12 -11.22 -16.71 7.92
N LYS A 13 -10.02 -17.14 8.31
CA LYS A 13 -9.82 -17.89 9.56
C LYS A 13 -10.22 -17.04 10.76
N THR A 14 -9.74 -15.80 10.86
CA THR A 14 -10.06 -14.90 11.97
C THR A 14 -11.55 -14.57 12.02
N ALA A 15 -12.22 -14.36 10.90
CA ALA A 15 -13.67 -14.14 10.87
C ALA A 15 -14.47 -15.37 11.32
N PHE A 16 -13.96 -16.59 11.06
CA PHE A 16 -14.55 -17.81 11.57
C PHE A 16 -14.33 -17.99 13.08
N GLU A 17 -13.12 -17.71 13.57
CA GLU A 17 -12.76 -17.82 14.99
C GLU A 17 -13.36 -16.71 15.86
N HIS A 18 -13.57 -15.53 15.28
CA HIS A 18 -14.10 -14.32 15.94
C HIS A 18 -15.21 -13.65 15.12
N PRO A 19 -16.43 -14.25 15.10
CA PRO A 19 -17.55 -13.75 14.31
C PRO A 19 -17.96 -12.30 14.65
N GLU A 20 -17.68 -11.82 15.86
CA GLU A 20 -17.95 -10.45 16.30
C GLU A 20 -17.23 -9.38 15.47
N TYR A 21 -16.15 -9.73 14.76
CA TYR A 21 -15.40 -8.83 13.90
C TYR A 21 -15.76 -8.94 12.41
N ILE A 22 -16.74 -9.78 12.04
CA ILE A 22 -17.01 -10.10 10.62
C ILE A 22 -17.29 -8.85 9.77
N ASP A 23 -18.04 -7.89 10.31
CA ASP A 23 -18.38 -6.64 9.60
C ASP A 23 -17.16 -5.77 9.29
N VAL A 24 -16.10 -5.88 10.11
CA VAL A 24 -14.84 -5.15 9.91
C VAL A 24 -13.89 -5.95 9.01
N LEU A 25 -13.85 -7.27 9.14
CA LEU A 25 -12.93 -8.13 8.40
C LEU A 25 -13.37 -8.37 6.95
N LEU A 26 -14.67 -8.50 6.70
CA LEU A 26 -15.22 -8.80 5.38
C LEU A 26 -14.84 -7.75 4.32
N PRO A 27 -14.91 -6.43 4.58
CA PRO A 27 -14.42 -5.42 3.63
C PRO A 27 -12.97 -5.66 3.18
N PHE A 28 -12.06 -5.96 4.12
CA PHE A 28 -10.66 -6.23 3.79
C PHE A 28 -10.49 -7.53 3.01
N GLU A 29 -11.24 -8.58 3.36
CA GLU A 29 -11.23 -9.85 2.62
C GLU A 29 -11.63 -9.65 1.15
N ARG A 30 -12.66 -8.83 0.90
CA ARG A 30 -13.12 -8.50 -0.45
C ARG A 30 -12.11 -7.67 -1.22
N ILE A 31 -11.48 -6.68 -0.58
CA ILE A 31 -10.40 -5.90 -1.16
C ILE A 31 -9.23 -6.81 -1.54
N PHE A 32 -8.75 -7.67 -0.65
CA PHE A 32 -7.64 -8.56 -0.97
C PHE A 32 -8.02 -9.60 -2.02
N SER A 33 -9.26 -10.09 -2.03
CA SER A 33 -9.76 -10.98 -3.09
C SER A 33 -9.78 -10.30 -4.47
N TYR A 34 -10.03 -8.99 -4.51
CA TYR A 34 -9.89 -8.21 -5.74
C TYR A 34 -8.43 -8.07 -6.16
N VAL A 35 -7.53 -7.82 -5.21
CA VAL A 35 -6.09 -7.68 -5.45
C VAL A 35 -5.44 -9.00 -5.90
N ASP A 36 -5.95 -10.14 -5.42
CA ASP A 36 -5.39 -11.47 -5.71
C ASP A 36 -5.38 -11.76 -7.22
N GLY A 37 -4.20 -12.06 -7.75
CA GLY A 37 -3.95 -12.24 -9.18
C GLY A 37 -3.89 -10.94 -10.01
N ARG A 38 -4.10 -9.77 -9.39
CA ARG A 38 -4.04 -8.44 -10.03
C ARG A 38 -2.88 -7.59 -9.54
N GLU A 39 -1.95 -8.13 -8.75
CA GLU A 39 -0.92 -7.33 -8.09
C GLU A 39 0.01 -6.63 -9.10
N ALA A 40 0.20 -7.20 -10.29
CA ALA A 40 1.00 -6.60 -11.36
C ALA A 40 0.28 -5.45 -12.08
N GLY A 41 -1.05 -5.37 -11.94
CA GLY A 41 -1.92 -4.48 -12.68
C GLY A 41 -2.24 -3.17 -11.96
N THR A 42 -1.55 -2.84 -10.86
CA THR A 42 -1.78 -1.58 -10.12
C THR A 42 -1.43 -0.33 -10.92
N GLY A 43 -0.64 -0.48 -11.98
CA GLY A 43 -0.08 0.63 -12.77
C GLY A 43 1.05 1.39 -12.07
N ILE A 44 1.41 1.05 -10.83
CA ILE A 44 2.48 1.73 -10.09
C ILE A 44 3.79 0.98 -10.32
N ARG A 45 4.83 1.72 -10.72
CA ARG A 45 6.18 1.19 -10.93
C ARG A 45 7.18 2.03 -10.16
N PHE A 46 8.26 1.39 -9.73
CA PHE A 46 9.39 2.06 -9.12
C PHE A 46 10.66 1.72 -9.88
N ALA A 47 11.42 2.74 -10.26
CA ALA A 47 12.79 2.54 -10.68
C ALA A 47 13.64 2.19 -9.45
N VAL A 48 14.31 1.03 -9.49
CA VAL A 48 15.31 0.66 -8.49
C VAL A 48 16.65 1.20 -8.97
N PRO A 49 17.40 1.97 -8.16
CA PRO A 49 18.68 2.53 -8.57
C PRO A 49 19.67 1.45 -9.03
N GLU A 50 20.52 1.77 -10.01
CA GLU A 50 21.63 0.91 -10.44
C GLU A 50 22.50 0.49 -9.24
N GLY A 51 23.08 -0.72 -9.30
CA GLY A 51 23.80 -1.29 -8.15
C GLY A 51 22.88 -1.56 -6.93
N ASN A 52 21.56 -1.57 -7.14
CA ASN A 52 20.53 -1.78 -6.12
C ASN A 52 20.59 -0.78 -4.95
N GLY A 53 21.04 0.46 -5.20
CA GLY A 53 21.01 1.54 -4.22
C GLY A 53 21.92 1.37 -3.00
N ALA A 54 23.00 0.59 -3.10
CA ALA A 54 23.89 0.30 -1.97
C ALA A 54 24.44 1.56 -1.28
N GLU A 55 24.77 2.61 -2.03
CA GLU A 55 25.21 3.90 -1.47
C GLU A 55 24.11 4.60 -0.68
N ARG A 56 22.87 4.60 -1.19
CA ARG A 56 21.72 5.17 -0.47
C ARG A 56 21.52 4.48 0.85
N VAL A 57 21.53 3.15 0.83
CA VAL A 57 21.36 2.32 2.03
C VAL A 57 22.48 2.57 3.03
N ARG A 58 23.75 2.65 2.59
CA ARG A 58 24.86 3.01 3.49
C ARG A 58 24.73 4.42 4.08
N GLY A 59 24.14 5.35 3.32
CA GLY A 59 23.84 6.70 3.78
C GLY A 59 22.58 6.83 4.62
N GLY A 60 21.96 5.72 5.05
CA GLY A 60 20.72 5.73 5.83
C GLY A 60 19.48 6.08 5.01
N LEU A 61 19.54 6.13 3.68
CA LEU A 61 18.39 6.46 2.84
C LEU A 61 17.66 5.20 2.36
N PRO A 62 16.31 5.21 2.28
CA PRO A 62 15.56 4.08 1.74
C PRO A 62 15.93 3.77 0.29
N LEU A 63 15.79 2.49 -0.07
CA LEU A 63 16.01 1.97 -1.41
C LEU A 63 15.13 2.69 -2.44
N LEU A 64 13.83 2.79 -2.15
CA LEU A 64 12.86 3.48 -2.98
C LEU A 64 12.78 4.95 -2.60
N SER A 65 12.55 5.79 -3.59
CA SER A 65 12.31 7.22 -3.37
C SER A 65 11.00 7.64 -4.04
N PRO A 66 10.32 8.67 -3.54
CA PRO A 66 9.15 9.22 -4.22
C PRO A 66 9.44 9.63 -5.67
N GLY A 67 10.64 10.15 -5.94
CA GLY A 67 11.05 10.54 -7.29
C GLY A 67 11.31 9.37 -8.25
N SER A 68 11.40 8.13 -7.75
CA SER A 68 11.53 6.95 -8.60
C SER A 68 10.20 6.27 -8.90
N LEU A 69 9.08 6.82 -8.41
CA LEU A 69 7.73 6.36 -8.68
C LEU A 69 7.25 6.86 -10.04
N SER A 70 6.67 5.97 -10.84
CA SER A 70 5.95 6.30 -12.08
C SER A 70 4.62 5.58 -12.12
N VAL A 71 3.62 6.19 -12.76
CA VAL A 71 2.27 5.63 -12.88
C VAL A 71 1.91 5.44 -14.34
N ASP A 72 1.62 4.20 -14.69
CA ASP A 72 0.96 3.80 -15.92
C ASP A 72 -0.55 3.96 -15.71
N ARG A 73 -1.08 5.07 -16.23
CA ARG A 73 -2.47 5.46 -16.01
C ARG A 73 -3.47 4.47 -16.63
N ASP A 74 -3.11 3.88 -17.77
CA ASP A 74 -3.97 2.95 -18.51
C ASP A 74 -4.14 1.63 -17.73
N ALA A 75 -3.16 1.27 -16.89
CA ALA A 75 -3.29 0.18 -15.93
C ALA A 75 -3.93 0.62 -14.60
N ALA A 76 -3.54 1.79 -14.08
CA ALA A 76 -3.97 2.26 -12.76
C ALA A 76 -5.47 2.59 -12.67
N VAL A 77 -6.03 3.20 -13.72
CA VAL A 77 -7.46 3.60 -13.72
C VAL A 77 -8.39 2.39 -13.66
N PRO A 78 -8.28 1.36 -14.52
CA PRO A 78 -9.10 0.15 -14.39
C PRO A 78 -8.98 -0.55 -13.04
N PHE A 79 -7.76 -0.58 -12.46
CA PHE A 79 -7.53 -1.14 -11.13
C PHE A 79 -8.28 -0.36 -10.04
N LEU A 80 -8.15 0.97 -10.06
CA LEU A 80 -8.82 1.84 -9.09
C LEU A 80 -10.35 1.79 -9.25
N SER A 81 -10.87 1.79 -10.48
CA SER A 81 -12.31 1.68 -10.74
C SER A 81 -12.88 0.36 -10.19
N GLY A 82 -12.23 -0.77 -10.47
CA GLY A 82 -12.68 -2.04 -9.91
C GLY A 82 -12.56 -2.11 -8.39
N LEU A 83 -11.55 -1.46 -7.81
CA LEU A 83 -11.45 -1.30 -6.36
C LEU A 83 -12.59 -0.46 -5.78
N LEU A 84 -12.96 0.65 -6.42
CA LEU A 84 -14.10 1.47 -6.01
C LEU A 84 -15.41 0.68 -6.05
N ASP A 85 -15.60 -0.17 -7.06
CA ASP A 85 -16.77 -1.06 -7.15
C ASP A 85 -16.82 -2.05 -5.99
N VAL A 86 -15.68 -2.63 -5.62
CA VAL A 86 -15.57 -3.52 -4.46
C VAL A 86 -15.89 -2.78 -3.16
N VAL A 87 -15.30 -1.60 -2.95
CA VAL A 87 -15.54 -0.77 -1.75
C VAL A 87 -17.01 -0.34 -1.69
N ARG A 88 -17.63 0.01 -2.82
CA ARG A 88 -19.06 0.32 -2.91
C ARG A 88 -19.93 -0.88 -2.55
N GLY A 89 -19.57 -2.07 -3.04
CA GLY A 89 -20.34 -3.30 -2.82
C GLY A 89 -20.35 -3.77 -1.36
N VAL A 90 -19.30 -3.47 -0.59
CA VAL A 90 -19.23 -3.80 0.84
C VAL A 90 -19.66 -2.65 1.75
N GLY A 91 -19.54 -1.41 1.29
CA GLY A 91 -19.89 -0.21 2.04
C GLY A 91 -21.38 0.10 2.01
N LYS A 92 -21.92 0.56 3.15
CA LYS A 92 -23.32 1.02 3.26
C LYS A 92 -23.47 2.52 2.99
N GLU A 93 -22.38 3.28 3.05
CA GLU A 93 -22.35 4.74 2.99
C GLU A 93 -21.20 5.21 2.09
N GLY A 94 -21.12 6.53 1.82
CA GLY A 94 -20.03 7.14 1.06
C GLY A 94 -20.08 6.89 -0.45
N HIS A 95 -21.15 6.31 -0.98
CA HIS A 95 -21.29 6.00 -2.42
C HIS A 95 -21.13 7.23 -3.30
N ALA A 96 -21.69 8.38 -2.91
CA ALA A 96 -21.54 9.63 -3.63
C ALA A 96 -20.08 10.12 -3.66
N ASP A 97 -19.31 9.88 -2.60
CA ASP A 97 -17.89 10.22 -2.56
C ASP A 97 -17.09 9.28 -3.47
N LEU A 98 -17.40 7.98 -3.49
CA LEU A 98 -16.83 7.01 -4.43
C LEU A 98 -17.15 7.36 -5.89
N ASP A 99 -18.35 7.87 -6.17
CA ASP A 99 -18.75 8.36 -7.50
C ASP A 99 -17.91 9.56 -7.94
N ARG A 100 -17.66 10.52 -7.03
CA ARG A 100 -16.78 11.67 -7.33
C ARG A 100 -15.35 11.24 -7.60
N ILE A 101 -14.80 10.32 -6.81
CA ILE A 101 -13.46 9.76 -7.05
C ILE A 101 -13.43 9.04 -8.40
N GLY A 102 -14.41 8.19 -8.70
CA GLY A 102 -14.52 7.48 -9.99
C GLY A 102 -14.63 8.42 -11.18
N GLY A 103 -15.45 9.47 -11.08
CA GLY A 103 -15.56 10.50 -12.11
C GLY A 103 -14.26 11.25 -12.36
N ALA A 104 -13.51 11.56 -11.29
CA ALA A 104 -12.21 12.22 -11.39
C ALA A 104 -11.13 11.32 -12.02
N LEU A 105 -11.17 10.02 -11.74
CA LEU A 105 -10.35 9.02 -12.41
C LEU A 105 -10.69 8.89 -13.89
N ALA A 106 -11.96 8.91 -14.28
CA ALA A 106 -12.34 8.87 -15.69
C ALA A 106 -11.93 10.15 -16.44
N GLY A 107 -12.14 11.32 -15.81
CA GLY A 107 -11.92 12.64 -16.40
C GLY A 107 -10.46 13.12 -16.45
N SER A 108 -9.50 12.34 -15.94
CA SER A 108 -8.08 12.76 -15.85
C SER A 108 -7.83 14.00 -15.01
N SER A 109 -8.70 14.29 -14.04
CA SER A 109 -8.52 15.42 -13.11
C SER A 109 -7.59 15.09 -11.94
N LEU A 110 -7.21 13.82 -11.76
CA LEU A 110 -6.25 13.38 -10.75
C LEU A 110 -4.88 13.11 -11.35
N ASP A 111 -3.88 13.84 -10.85
CA ASP A 111 -2.47 13.51 -11.05
C ASP A 111 -2.08 12.35 -10.11
N LEU A 112 -2.29 11.12 -10.58
CA LEU A 112 -2.00 9.91 -9.80
C LEU A 112 -0.52 9.80 -9.40
N ALA A 113 0.41 10.29 -10.22
CA ALA A 113 1.83 10.20 -9.91
C ALA A 113 2.19 11.09 -8.73
N SER A 114 1.71 12.35 -8.74
CA SER A 114 1.87 13.27 -7.61
C SER A 114 1.18 12.73 -6.35
N LEU A 115 -0.04 12.19 -6.50
CA LEU A 115 -0.79 11.66 -5.36
C LEU A 115 -0.10 10.45 -4.72
N TYR A 116 0.36 9.46 -5.48
CA TYR A 116 1.07 8.32 -4.89
C TYR A 116 2.44 8.72 -4.31
N ALA A 117 3.15 9.66 -4.94
CA ALA A 117 4.39 10.21 -4.37
C ALA A 117 4.13 10.92 -3.04
N ALA A 118 3.01 11.64 -2.92
CA ALA A 118 2.57 12.27 -1.67
C ALA A 118 2.15 11.24 -0.62
N CYS A 119 1.45 10.16 -0.98
CA CYS A 119 1.18 9.04 -0.07
C CYS A 119 2.48 8.43 0.49
N LEU A 120 3.44 8.12 -0.37
CA LEU A 120 4.73 7.54 0.03
C LEU A 120 5.54 8.50 0.92
N SER A 121 5.50 9.79 0.62
CA SER A 121 6.20 10.83 1.38
C SER A 121 5.43 11.32 2.62
N ARG A 122 4.19 10.85 2.81
CA ARG A 122 3.25 11.30 3.86
C ARG A 122 3.01 12.82 3.83
N LYS A 123 2.96 13.40 2.63
CA LYS A 123 2.62 14.81 2.37
C LYS A 123 1.10 14.98 2.36
N TRP A 124 0.51 15.10 3.55
CA TRP A 124 -0.94 15.14 3.74
C TRP A 124 -1.59 16.40 3.16
N ASP A 125 -0.85 17.50 3.07
CA ASP A 125 -1.30 18.75 2.45
C ASP A 125 -1.75 18.57 0.99
N VAL A 126 -1.03 17.76 0.22
CA VAL A 126 -1.39 17.43 -1.17
C VAL A 126 -2.65 16.58 -1.22
N MET A 127 -2.79 15.62 -0.30
CA MET A 127 -3.99 14.77 -0.19
C MET A 127 -5.22 15.59 0.18
N ASP A 128 -5.09 16.46 1.17
CA ASP A 128 -6.19 17.29 1.67
C ASP A 128 -6.67 18.28 0.60
N GLN A 129 -5.75 18.87 -0.16
CA GLN A 129 -6.08 19.73 -1.30
C GLN A 129 -6.85 18.96 -2.38
N ALA A 130 -6.36 17.78 -2.77
CA ALA A 130 -7.04 16.97 -3.78
C ALA A 130 -8.43 16.53 -3.30
N ALA A 131 -8.55 16.09 -2.05
CA ALA A 131 -9.83 15.70 -1.46
C ALA A 131 -10.82 16.87 -1.38
N ALA A 132 -10.35 18.07 -1.04
CA ALA A 132 -11.17 19.28 -1.02
C ALA A 132 -11.70 19.65 -2.42
N VAL A 133 -10.85 19.59 -3.45
CA VAL A 133 -11.24 19.84 -4.85
C VAL A 133 -12.32 18.85 -5.31
N LEU A 134 -12.18 17.57 -4.94
CA LEU A 134 -13.17 16.53 -5.23
C LEU A 134 -14.42 16.62 -4.34
N SER A 135 -14.40 17.44 -3.28
CA SER A 135 -15.41 17.45 -2.22
C SER A 135 -15.64 16.06 -1.63
N VAL A 136 -14.56 15.36 -1.25
CA VAL A 136 -14.62 14.04 -0.59
C VAL A 136 -13.80 14.06 0.71
N PRO A 137 -14.06 13.14 1.65
CA PRO A 137 -13.20 13.00 2.83
C PRO A 137 -11.77 12.59 2.44
N SER A 138 -10.76 13.34 2.90
CA SER A 138 -9.34 13.01 2.68
C SER A 138 -8.97 11.58 3.10
N PRO A 139 -9.44 11.04 4.25
CA PRO A 139 -9.16 9.65 4.62
C PRO A 139 -9.68 8.61 3.62
N LEU A 140 -10.81 8.88 2.94
CA LEU A 140 -11.36 7.98 1.93
C LEU A 140 -10.49 7.97 0.68
N LEU A 141 -10.05 9.14 0.20
CA LEU A 141 -9.15 9.25 -0.94
C LEU A 141 -7.81 8.55 -0.66
N VAL A 142 -7.23 8.79 0.52
CA VAL A 142 -6.00 8.12 0.96
C VAL A 142 -6.20 6.61 1.03
N PHE A 143 -7.29 6.13 1.62
CA PHE A 143 -7.57 4.69 1.73
C PHE A 143 -7.60 4.00 0.37
N VAL A 144 -8.31 4.58 -0.61
CA VAL A 144 -8.42 4.03 -1.96
C VAL A 144 -7.05 4.00 -2.66
N LEU A 145 -6.25 5.06 -2.53
CA LEU A 145 -4.93 5.14 -3.15
C LEU A 145 -3.87 4.27 -2.44
N GLU A 146 -3.97 4.08 -1.13
CA GLU A 146 -2.99 3.27 -0.40
C GLU A 146 -3.02 1.79 -0.80
N ILE A 147 -4.17 1.25 -1.22
CA ILE A 147 -4.31 -0.17 -1.58
C ILE A 147 -3.40 -0.57 -2.75
N PRO A 148 -3.49 0.05 -3.95
CA PRO A 148 -2.57 -0.25 -5.04
C PRO A 148 -1.12 0.10 -4.72
N LEU A 149 -0.88 1.20 -3.97
CA LEU A 149 0.47 1.60 -3.57
C LEU A 149 1.15 0.54 -2.69
N LYS A 150 0.47 0.08 -1.64
CA LYS A 150 0.97 -1.00 -0.76
C LYS A 150 1.16 -2.30 -1.53
N THR A 151 0.27 -2.61 -2.47
CA THR A 151 0.38 -3.79 -3.33
C THR A 151 1.64 -3.74 -4.19
N ALA A 152 1.92 -2.60 -4.83
CA ALA A 152 3.12 -2.41 -5.64
C ALA A 152 4.40 -2.45 -4.79
N LEU A 153 4.39 -1.81 -3.62
CA LEU A 153 5.51 -1.81 -2.68
C LEU A 153 5.81 -3.21 -2.13
N GLU A 154 4.78 -3.99 -1.79
CA GLU A 154 4.91 -5.34 -1.28
C GLU A 154 5.57 -6.28 -2.30
N ARG A 155 5.19 -6.17 -3.58
CA ARG A 155 5.83 -6.92 -4.67
C ARG A 155 7.33 -6.67 -4.71
N ILE A 156 7.75 -5.42 -4.59
CA ILE A 156 9.18 -5.05 -4.58
C ILE A 156 9.84 -5.63 -3.34
N SER A 157 9.26 -5.44 -2.15
CA SER A 157 9.88 -5.93 -0.92
C SER A 157 10.02 -7.46 -0.89
N SER A 158 9.09 -8.18 -1.53
CA SER A 158 9.05 -9.64 -1.57
C SER A 158 10.07 -10.23 -2.54
N SER A 159 10.60 -9.44 -3.48
CA SER A 159 11.67 -9.87 -4.38
C SER A 159 13.07 -9.59 -3.82
N LEU A 160 13.18 -8.87 -2.70
CA LEU A 160 14.47 -8.57 -2.07
C LEU A 160 14.94 -9.77 -1.23
N PRO A 161 16.24 -10.10 -1.26
CA PRO A 161 16.78 -11.18 -0.45
C PRO A 161 16.66 -10.88 1.04
N VAL A 162 16.44 -11.93 1.83
CA VAL A 162 16.53 -11.87 3.29
C VAL A 162 17.95 -11.44 3.68
N GLY A 163 18.06 -10.61 4.72
CA GLY A 163 19.34 -10.11 5.21
C GLY A 163 19.98 -8.99 4.36
N ARG A 164 19.31 -8.55 3.28
CA ARG A 164 19.80 -7.46 2.42
C ARG A 164 20.19 -6.19 3.18
N PHE A 165 19.47 -5.91 4.26
CA PHE A 165 19.62 -4.71 5.07
C PHE A 165 20.09 -5.05 6.48
N ASP A 166 20.86 -6.13 6.64
CA ASP A 166 21.52 -6.44 7.91
C ASP A 166 22.44 -5.28 8.30
N GLY A 167 22.29 -4.78 9.53
CA GLY A 167 22.97 -3.60 10.02
C GLY A 167 22.23 -2.27 9.78
N TRP A 168 21.03 -2.30 9.20
CA TRP A 168 20.15 -1.13 9.18
C TRP A 168 19.72 -0.77 10.60
N VAL A 169 19.99 0.46 11.03
CA VAL A 169 19.74 0.94 12.39
C VAL A 169 18.65 2.02 12.47
N GLU A 170 18.12 2.45 11.33
CA GLU A 170 17.12 3.51 11.28
C GLU A 170 15.74 3.02 11.72
N GLY A 171 14.96 3.91 12.36
CA GLY A 171 13.61 3.62 12.84
C GLY A 171 12.53 3.49 11.77
N TYR A 172 12.90 3.49 10.49
CA TYR A 172 12.00 3.40 9.34
C TYR A 172 12.46 2.31 8.37
N CYS A 173 11.54 1.87 7.51
CA CYS A 173 11.76 0.77 6.61
C CYS A 173 12.89 1.08 5.61
N PRO A 174 13.90 0.21 5.48
CA PRO A 174 15.00 0.40 4.51
C PRO A 174 14.54 0.34 3.05
N VAL A 175 13.36 -0.23 2.78
CA VAL A 175 12.83 -0.36 1.42
C VAL A 175 12.12 0.92 0.99
N CYS A 176 11.11 1.36 1.74
CA CYS A 176 10.20 2.42 1.31
C CYS A 176 10.18 3.66 2.20
N GLY A 177 10.92 3.67 3.31
CA GLY A 177 10.95 4.81 4.25
C GLY A 177 9.73 4.92 5.17
N SER A 178 8.72 4.05 5.01
CA SER A 178 7.57 4.04 5.91
C SER A 178 7.93 3.56 7.31
N ARG A 179 7.13 3.98 8.29
CA ARG A 179 7.29 3.56 9.70
C ARG A 179 6.97 2.07 9.88
N ALA A 180 7.45 1.50 10.98
CA ALA A 180 6.97 0.20 11.42
C ALA A 180 5.47 0.27 11.76
N GLY A 181 4.69 -0.68 11.25
CA GLY A 181 3.29 -0.88 11.63
C GLY A 181 3.17 -1.81 12.84
N MET A 182 4.15 -2.69 13.04
CA MET A 182 4.21 -3.64 14.15
C MET A 182 5.66 -3.97 14.49
N ALA A 183 5.90 -4.35 15.74
CA ALA A 183 7.14 -4.99 16.16
C ALA A 183 6.84 -6.43 16.62
N GLU A 184 7.69 -7.37 16.20
CA GLU A 184 7.58 -8.80 16.49
C GLU A 184 8.81 -9.25 17.27
N LEU A 185 8.64 -10.20 18.18
CA LEU A 185 9.75 -10.87 18.85
C LEU A 185 9.95 -12.25 18.21
N SER A 186 11.19 -12.53 17.78
CA SER A 186 11.61 -13.88 17.38
C SER A 186 11.40 -14.84 18.55
N ARG A 187 10.78 -16.01 18.27
CA ARG A 187 10.50 -17.03 19.29
C ARG A 187 11.77 -17.70 19.82
N GLU A 188 12.82 -17.79 19.02
CA GLU A 188 14.04 -18.56 19.35
C GLU A 188 15.06 -17.75 20.14
N GLU A 189 15.19 -16.45 19.85
CA GLU A 189 16.26 -15.61 20.41
C GLU A 189 15.76 -14.31 21.07
N GLY A 190 14.45 -14.06 21.07
CA GLY A 190 13.87 -12.81 21.58
C GLY A 190 14.27 -11.56 20.79
N LYS A 191 14.93 -11.71 19.64
CA LYS A 191 15.33 -10.60 18.77
C LYS A 191 14.09 -9.86 18.29
N ARG A 192 14.09 -8.53 18.46
CA ARG A 192 13.06 -7.66 17.92
C ARG A 192 13.22 -7.53 16.41
N PHE A 193 12.10 -7.56 15.71
CA PHE A 193 12.00 -7.19 14.31
C PHE A 193 10.84 -6.21 14.13
N LEU A 194 11.02 -5.24 13.25
CA LEU A 194 10.00 -4.32 12.81
C LEU A 194 9.39 -4.80 11.49
N SER A 195 8.09 -4.64 11.34
CA SER A 195 7.34 -4.94 10.11
C SER A 195 6.76 -3.65 9.52
N CYS A 196 7.01 -3.41 8.24
CA CYS A 196 6.68 -2.14 7.59
C CYS A 196 5.17 -1.99 7.43
N SER A 197 4.62 -0.81 7.76
CA SER A 197 3.19 -0.51 7.59
C SER A 197 2.73 -0.39 6.14
N ALA A 198 3.65 -0.35 5.17
CA ALA A 198 3.35 -0.13 3.76
C ALA A 198 3.78 -1.29 2.87
N CYS A 199 5.07 -1.65 2.87
CA CYS A 199 5.59 -2.71 2.01
C CYS A 199 5.66 -4.07 2.70
N PHE A 200 5.40 -4.17 4.01
CA PHE A 200 5.52 -5.42 4.78
C PHE A 200 6.93 -6.05 4.75
N PHE A 201 7.96 -5.26 4.46
CA PHE A 201 9.34 -5.70 4.67
C PHE A 201 9.62 -5.81 6.17
N ARG A 202 10.39 -6.82 6.56
CA ARG A 202 10.77 -7.10 7.95
C ARG A 202 12.26 -6.83 8.14
N TRP A 203 12.62 -6.05 9.16
CA TRP A 203 14.01 -5.71 9.48
C TRP A 203 14.22 -5.71 11.01
N PRO A 204 15.45 -5.78 11.54
CA PRO A 204 15.72 -5.70 12.98
C PRO A 204 15.26 -4.38 13.66
#